data_AF-A0A8T4X520-F1
#
_entry.id   AF-A0A8T4X520-F1
#
_cell.length_a   1.000
_cell.length_b   1.000
_cell.length_c   1.000
_cell.angle_alpha   90.00
_cell.angle_beta   90.00
_cell.angle_gamma   90.00
#
_symmetry.space_group_name_H-M   'P 1'
#
loop_
_entity.id
_entity.type
_entity.pdbx_description
1 polymer ?
#
loop_
_entity_poly.entity_id
_entity_poly.type
_entity_poly.pdbx_seq_one_letter_code
_entity_poly.pdbx_strand_id
1 'polypeptide(L)'
;MSTPIQKKYAEEKFYFLLPIEKPVVPERISAVAQEKGLYEKTECHVSLVVEKSAVKIREGLAKSGNPERVKAEILDLFNSLNFEYDLTNDYSFQEKSYTREELDERGLQDEPVHLRRSVVQVVDMPDVEIFYNKVSELLNIEIEIPVPHTTIFAWSDYEKKKDRGIGISSKKDFEMFSKDTIHI
;
A
#
# COMPACT_ATOMS: atom_id res chain seq x y z
N MET A 1 0.45 19.01 -8.51
CA MET A 1 0.12 18.51 -7.18
C MET A 1 -1.38 18.45 -6.99
N SER A 2 -1.89 17.22 -7.04
CA SER A 2 -3.28 16.88 -6.73
C SER A 2 -3.38 16.49 -5.25
N THR A 3 -4.59 16.45 -4.70
CA THR A 3 -4.86 15.95 -3.34
C THR A 3 -5.74 14.70 -3.39
N PRO A 4 -5.66 13.79 -2.40
CA PRO A 4 -6.54 12.63 -2.35
C PRO A 4 -8.01 13.05 -2.34
N ILE A 5 -8.88 12.27 -2.98
CA ILE A 5 -10.33 12.52 -3.05
C ILE A 5 -10.92 12.59 -1.64
N GLN A 6 -10.44 11.71 -0.76
CA GLN A 6 -10.78 11.67 0.64
C GLN A 6 -9.69 10.91 1.40
N LYS A 7 -9.65 11.08 2.72
CA LYS A 7 -8.83 10.26 3.61
C LYS A 7 -9.71 9.19 4.26
N LYS A 8 -9.31 7.92 4.17
CA LYS A 8 -10.05 6.81 4.79
C LYS A 8 -9.23 6.14 5.87
N TYR A 9 -9.85 5.94 7.02
CA TYR A 9 -9.32 5.14 8.11
C TYR A 9 -10.23 3.93 8.33
N ALA A 10 -9.68 2.72 8.18
CA ALA A 10 -10.39 1.47 8.48
C ALA A 10 -9.95 0.97 9.86
N GLU A 11 -10.73 1.32 10.87
CA GLU A 11 -10.37 1.15 12.28
C GLU A 11 -10.03 -0.30 12.66
N GLU A 12 -10.84 -1.27 12.25
CA GLU A 12 -10.64 -2.68 12.58
C GLU A 12 -9.25 -3.21 12.18
N LYS A 13 -8.73 -2.71 11.05
CA LYS A 13 -7.44 -3.13 10.49
C LYS A 13 -6.32 -2.14 10.75
N PHE A 14 -6.63 -0.99 11.32
CA PHE A 14 -5.72 0.15 11.45
C PHE A 14 -5.10 0.55 10.10
N TYR A 15 -5.90 0.58 9.04
CA TYR A 15 -5.41 0.95 7.71
C TYR A 15 -5.72 2.41 7.39
N PHE A 16 -4.78 3.08 6.75
CA PHE A 16 -4.94 4.41 6.18
C PHE A 16 -4.87 4.31 4.66
N LEU A 17 -5.94 4.74 3.99
CA LEU A 17 -6.08 4.70 2.54
C LEU A 17 -6.35 6.11 2.01
N LEU A 18 -5.67 6.45 0.92
CA LEU A 18 -5.80 7.72 0.23
C LEU A 18 -6.33 7.44 -1.18
N PRO A 19 -7.66 7.31 -1.38
CA PRO A 19 -8.27 7.32 -2.70
C PRO A 19 -7.77 8.48 -3.55
N ILE A 20 -7.35 8.20 -4.77
CA ILE A 20 -6.86 9.18 -5.73
C ILE A 20 -7.66 9.08 -7.03
N GLU A 21 -7.58 10.11 -7.86
CA GLU A 21 -8.13 10.03 -9.21
C GLU A 21 -7.48 8.90 -10.00
N LYS A 22 -8.27 8.21 -10.83
CA LYS A 22 -7.76 7.12 -11.67
C LYS A 22 -6.73 7.70 -12.66
N PRO A 23 -5.48 7.21 -12.67
CA PRO A 23 -4.47 7.69 -13.60
C PRO A 23 -4.87 7.47 -15.06
N VAL A 24 -4.46 8.39 -15.94
CA VAL A 24 -4.44 8.12 -17.38
C VAL A 24 -3.25 7.20 -17.66
N VAL A 25 -3.55 6.01 -18.16
CA VAL A 25 -2.54 4.96 -18.38
C VAL A 25 -2.03 5.03 -19.83
N PRO A 26 -0.71 5.13 -20.05
CA PRO A 26 -0.14 5.09 -21.40
C PRO A 26 -0.37 3.74 -22.08
N GLU A 27 -0.56 3.76 -23.40
CA GLU A 27 -0.88 2.57 -24.19
C GLU A 27 0.13 1.44 -24.00
N ARG A 28 1.43 1.76 -23.91
CA ARG A 28 2.49 0.78 -23.66
C ARG A 28 2.29 0.03 -22.34
N ILE A 29 1.88 0.72 -21.28
CA ILE A 29 1.63 0.11 -19.97
C ILE A 29 0.40 -0.80 -20.04
N SER A 30 -0.66 -0.33 -20.71
CA SER A 30 -1.87 -1.14 -20.95
C SER A 30 -1.57 -2.40 -21.75
N ALA A 31 -0.73 -2.31 -22.79
CA ALA A 31 -0.32 -3.47 -23.59
C ALA A 31 0.45 -4.51 -22.75
N VAL A 32 1.39 -4.07 -21.90
CA VAL A 32 2.11 -4.96 -20.97
C VAL A 32 1.13 -5.63 -20.00
N ALA A 33 0.20 -4.87 -19.41
CA ALA A 33 -0.80 -5.43 -18.51
C ALA A 33 -1.69 -6.49 -19.20
N GLN A 34 -2.11 -6.23 -20.44
CA GLN A 34 -2.90 -7.17 -21.24
C GLN A 34 -2.13 -8.44 -21.58
N GLU A 35 -0.86 -8.33 -21.99
CA GLU A 35 0.02 -9.48 -22.26
C GLU A 35 0.18 -10.37 -21.02
N LYS A 36 0.22 -9.76 -19.83
CA LYS A 36 0.31 -10.47 -18.54
C LYS A 36 -1.05 -10.93 -18.00
N GLY A 37 -2.16 -10.67 -18.70
CA GLY A 37 -3.51 -11.06 -18.30
C GLY A 37 -4.07 -10.30 -17.09
N LEU A 38 -3.60 -9.07 -16.85
CA LEU A 38 -4.05 -8.25 -15.72
C LEU A 38 -5.31 -7.47 -16.06
N TYR A 39 -6.13 -7.21 -15.03
CA TYR A 39 -7.34 -6.39 -15.16
C TYR A 39 -7.10 -4.99 -14.63
N GLU A 40 -7.59 -4.00 -15.35
CA GLU A 40 -7.53 -2.61 -14.91
C GLU A 40 -8.47 -2.39 -13.72
N LYS A 41 -8.00 -1.67 -12.70
CA LYS A 41 -8.80 -1.34 -11.54
C LYS A 41 -9.77 -0.20 -11.85
N THR A 42 -10.98 -0.32 -11.31
CA THR A 42 -11.99 0.74 -11.33
C THR A 42 -11.68 1.84 -10.32
N GLU A 43 -10.99 1.50 -9.23
CA GLU A 43 -10.63 2.42 -8.15
C GLU A 43 -9.13 2.34 -7.81
N CYS A 44 -8.52 3.52 -7.70
CA CYS A 44 -7.12 3.70 -7.34
C CYS A 44 -7.00 4.38 -5.97
N HIS A 45 -5.99 3.98 -5.22
CA HIS A 45 -5.63 4.60 -3.94
C HIS A 45 -4.15 4.38 -3.68
N VAL A 46 -3.58 5.23 -2.82
CA VAL A 46 -2.30 4.97 -2.15
C VAL A 46 -2.63 4.37 -0.78
N SER A 47 -2.06 3.21 -0.48
CA SER A 47 -2.19 2.61 0.85
C SER A 47 -1.08 3.15 1.74
N LEU A 48 -1.43 4.08 2.64
CA LEU A 48 -0.46 4.69 3.54
C LEU A 48 -0.05 3.73 4.66
N VAL A 49 -1.00 3.04 5.29
CA VAL A 49 -0.71 1.99 6.28
C VAL A 49 -1.44 0.71 5.88
N VAL A 50 -0.66 -0.37 5.73
CA VAL A 50 -1.10 -1.72 5.35
C VAL A 50 -0.71 -2.73 6.42
N GLU A 51 -1.10 -4.00 6.23
CA GLU A 51 -0.97 -5.09 7.22
C GLU A 51 0.32 -5.06 8.05
N LYS A 52 1.50 -5.18 7.43
CA LYS A 52 2.78 -5.25 8.15
C LYS A 52 3.05 -3.99 9.00
N SER A 53 2.85 -2.80 8.45
CA SER A 53 2.98 -1.54 9.19
C SER A 53 1.91 -1.39 10.27
N ALA A 54 0.68 -1.84 10.00
CA ALA A 54 -0.44 -1.78 10.94
C ALA A 54 -0.18 -2.68 12.15
N VAL A 55 0.37 -3.88 11.95
CA VAL A 55 0.81 -4.77 13.03
C VAL A 55 1.83 -4.07 13.92
N LYS A 56 2.91 -3.52 13.34
CA LYS A 56 3.93 -2.78 14.11
C LYS A 56 3.34 -1.62 14.91
N ILE A 57 2.45 -0.85 14.29
CA ILE A 57 1.79 0.28 14.96
C ILE A 57 0.92 -0.21 16.13
N ARG A 58 0.10 -1.25 15.91
CA ARG A 58 -0.73 -1.85 16.97
C ARG A 58 0.10 -2.39 18.13
N GLU A 59 1.23 -3.05 17.83
CA GLU A 59 2.17 -3.52 18.86
C GLU A 59 2.80 -2.36 19.64
N GLY A 60 3.19 -1.28 18.96
CA GLY A 60 3.67 -0.05 19.59
C GLY A 60 2.61 0.56 20.50
N LEU A 61 1.36 0.67 20.02
CA LEU A 61 0.23 1.18 20.79
C LEU A 61 0.00 0.34 22.05
N ALA A 62 0.00 -0.99 21.94
CA ALA A 62 -0.18 -1.90 23.07
C ALA A 62 0.91 -1.78 24.15
N LYS A 63 2.12 -1.34 23.77
CA LYS A 63 3.25 -1.09 24.69
C LYS A 63 3.27 0.34 25.24
N SER A 64 2.50 1.25 24.67
CA SER A 64 2.45 2.64 25.11
C SER A 64 1.71 2.76 26.44
N GLY A 65 2.11 3.73 27.28
CA GLY A 65 1.44 3.99 28.56
C GLY A 65 0.01 4.56 28.42
N ASN A 66 -0.37 5.03 27.23
CA ASN A 66 -1.71 5.56 26.94
C ASN A 66 -2.11 5.31 25.46
N PRO A 67 -2.53 4.08 25.12
CA PRO A 67 -2.78 3.68 23.73
C PRO A 67 -3.82 4.52 23.01
N GLU A 68 -4.94 4.85 23.67
CA GLU A 68 -6.02 5.63 23.06
C GLU A 68 -5.61 7.06 22.75
N ARG A 69 -4.83 7.69 23.64
CA ARG A 69 -4.28 9.02 23.38
C ARG A 69 -3.32 9.00 22.19
N VAL A 70 -2.38 8.06 22.15
CA VAL A 70 -1.40 7.99 21.04
C VAL A 70 -2.10 7.65 19.73
N LYS A 71 -3.10 6.77 19.74
CA LYS A 71 -3.96 6.51 18.59
C LYS A 71 -4.65 7.78 18.09
N ALA A 72 -5.21 8.59 18.99
CA ALA A 72 -5.81 9.87 18.62
C ALA A 72 -4.78 10.83 17.99
N GLU A 73 -3.57 10.92 18.56
CA GLU A 73 -2.49 11.74 18.01
C GLU A 73 -2.05 11.29 16.60
N ILE A 74 -2.01 9.98 16.32
CA ILE A 74 -1.75 9.44 14.98
C ILE A 74 -2.87 9.80 14.00
N LEU A 75 -4.13 9.72 14.44
CA LEU A 75 -5.29 10.10 13.63
C LEU A 75 -5.30 11.60 13.32
N ASP A 76 -5.00 12.44 14.30
CA ASP A 76 -4.89 13.89 14.13
C ASP A 76 -3.75 14.23 13.17
N LEU A 77 -2.60 13.57 13.30
CA LEU A 77 -1.48 13.71 12.35
C LEU A 77 -1.92 13.36 10.92
N PHE A 78 -2.54 12.19 10.71
CA PHE A 78 -3.07 11.79 9.41
C PHE A 78 -4.07 12.82 8.84
N ASN A 79 -4.94 13.37 9.68
CA ASN A 79 -5.92 14.37 9.26
C ASN A 79 -5.29 15.74 8.98
N SER A 80 -4.16 16.08 9.61
CA SER A 80 -3.47 17.36 9.45
C SER A 80 -2.61 17.48 8.17
N LEU A 81 -2.07 16.39 7.65
CA LEU A 81 -1.21 16.38 6.45
C LEU A 81 -2.03 16.44 5.16
N ASN A 82 -1.64 17.18 4.13
CA ASN A 82 -2.46 17.28 2.91
C ASN A 82 -2.36 16.04 2.01
N PHE A 83 -1.25 15.30 2.10
CA PHE A 83 -0.89 14.21 1.20
C PHE A 83 -0.97 14.61 -0.27
N GLU A 84 -0.48 15.82 -0.58
CA GLU A 84 -0.31 16.26 -1.95
C GLU A 84 0.54 15.26 -2.72
N TYR A 85 0.13 15.00 -3.97
CA TYR A 85 0.76 13.99 -4.78
C TYR A 85 0.90 14.38 -6.24
N ASP A 86 1.93 13.82 -6.87
CA ASP A 86 2.12 13.82 -8.31
C ASP A 86 2.31 12.38 -8.82
N LEU A 87 1.61 12.05 -9.90
CA LEU A 87 1.76 10.77 -10.58
C LEU A 87 3.04 10.80 -11.40
N THR A 88 3.97 9.88 -11.15
CA THR A 88 5.24 9.80 -11.87
C THR A 88 5.09 9.00 -13.17
N ASN A 89 6.10 9.03 -14.03
CA ASN A 89 6.19 8.16 -15.20
C ASN A 89 6.83 6.79 -14.89
N ASP A 90 7.02 6.46 -13.61
CA ASP A 90 7.65 5.22 -13.17
C ASP A 90 6.60 4.15 -12.84
N TYR A 91 6.66 3.05 -13.59
CA TYR A 91 5.79 1.91 -13.44
C TYR A 91 6.62 0.68 -13.10
N SER A 92 6.06 -0.21 -12.28
CA SER A 92 6.69 -1.48 -11.96
C SER A 92 5.69 -2.63 -12.06
N PHE A 93 6.09 -3.71 -12.70
CA PHE A 93 5.38 -4.97 -12.65
C PHE A 93 5.82 -5.74 -11.39
N GLN A 94 4.84 -6.02 -10.54
CA GLN A 94 5.00 -6.64 -9.23
C GLN A 94 4.42 -8.04 -9.26
N GLU A 95 5.15 -9.01 -8.70
CA GLU A 95 4.69 -10.39 -8.57
C GLU A 95 5.02 -10.95 -7.17
N LYS A 96 4.03 -11.56 -6.52
CA LYS A 96 4.20 -12.21 -5.22
C LYS A 96 3.39 -13.51 -5.13
N SER A 97 4.08 -14.60 -4.80
CA SER A 97 3.46 -15.84 -4.32
C SER A 97 3.24 -15.74 -2.81
N TYR A 98 2.02 -16.04 -2.36
CA TYR A 98 1.66 -16.12 -0.94
C TYR A 98 1.78 -17.56 -0.48
N THR A 99 2.80 -17.86 0.31
CA THR A 99 3.05 -19.23 0.81
C THR A 99 2.11 -19.59 1.95
N ARG A 100 2.02 -20.88 2.28
CA ARG A 100 1.24 -21.35 3.44
C ARG A 100 1.73 -20.71 4.74
N GLU A 101 3.04 -20.67 4.93
CA GLU A 101 3.69 -20.03 6.09
C GLU A 101 3.29 -18.56 6.23
N GLU A 102 3.40 -17.76 5.17
CA GLU A 102 3.02 -16.33 5.20
C GLU A 102 1.53 -16.13 5.46
N LEU A 103 0.66 -17.01 4.98
CA LEU A 103 -0.78 -16.93 5.22
C LEU A 103 -1.10 -17.27 6.67
N ASP A 104 -0.45 -18.29 7.23
CA ASP A 104 -0.65 -18.72 8.61
C ASP A 104 -0.15 -17.66 9.61
N GLU A 105 1.00 -17.04 9.36
CA GLU A 105 1.52 -15.89 10.13
C GLU A 105 0.55 -14.70 10.16
N ARG A 106 -0.28 -14.58 9.12
CA ARG A 106 -1.29 -13.52 8.98
C ARG A 106 -2.67 -13.93 9.49
N GLY A 107 -2.83 -15.14 10.02
CA GLY A 107 -4.12 -15.68 10.44
C GLY A 107 -5.09 -15.93 9.29
N LEU A 108 -4.59 -16.13 8.06
CA LEU A 108 -5.38 -16.35 6.84
C LEU A 108 -5.37 -17.84 6.45
N GLN A 109 -5.61 -18.71 7.42
CA GLN A 109 -5.52 -20.17 7.26
C GLN A 109 -6.48 -20.71 6.18
N ASP A 110 -7.64 -20.06 6.01
CA ASP A 110 -8.65 -20.41 5.00
C ASP A 110 -8.32 -19.92 3.58
N GLU A 111 -7.31 -19.06 3.42
CA GLU A 111 -6.84 -18.66 2.09
C GLU A 111 -5.93 -19.77 1.50
N PRO A 112 -6.12 -20.17 0.23
CA PRO A 112 -5.19 -21.08 -0.43
C PRO A 112 -3.88 -20.36 -0.73
N VAL A 113 -2.80 -21.14 -0.94
CA VAL A 113 -1.59 -20.62 -1.59
C VAL A 113 -1.99 -20.05 -2.94
N HIS A 114 -1.52 -18.85 -3.25
CA HIS A 114 -1.97 -18.12 -4.43
C HIS A 114 -0.89 -17.15 -4.92
N LEU A 115 -0.91 -16.87 -6.21
CA LEU A 115 -0.06 -15.91 -6.89
C LEU A 115 -0.84 -14.62 -7.15
N ARG A 116 -0.22 -13.47 -6.86
CA ARG A 116 -0.73 -12.17 -7.28
C ARG A 116 0.26 -11.45 -8.17
N ARG A 117 -0.30 -10.69 -9.10
CA ARG A 117 0.42 -9.81 -10.02
C ARG A 117 -0.25 -8.46 -10.05
N SER A 118 0.54 -7.41 -10.20
CA SER A 118 0.03 -6.07 -10.38
C SER A 118 0.98 -5.19 -11.17
N VAL A 119 0.44 -4.22 -11.89
CA VAL A 119 1.21 -3.06 -12.35
C VAL A 119 0.90 -1.90 -11.41
N VAL A 120 1.95 -1.36 -10.81
CA VAL A 120 1.88 -0.19 -9.93
C VAL A 120 2.55 1.00 -10.60
N GLN A 121 2.04 2.20 -10.30
CA GLN A 121 2.67 3.47 -10.65
C GLN A 121 3.18 4.12 -9.37
N VAL A 122 4.42 4.58 -9.39
CA VAL A 122 5.02 5.31 -8.28
C VAL A 122 4.37 6.69 -8.19
N VAL A 123 4.14 7.13 -6.96
CA VAL A 123 3.54 8.43 -6.64
C VAL A 123 4.55 9.21 -5.84
N ASP A 124 4.83 10.45 -6.24
CA ASP A 124 5.54 11.37 -5.37
C ASP A 124 4.55 11.91 -4.34
N MET A 125 4.84 11.70 -3.05
CA MET A 125 3.96 12.08 -1.94
C MET A 125 4.80 12.35 -0.68
N PRO A 126 5.39 13.55 -0.55
CA PRO A 126 6.37 13.87 0.50
C PRO A 126 5.86 13.66 1.94
N ASP A 127 4.56 13.91 2.16
CA ASP A 127 3.92 13.77 3.49
C ASP A 127 3.96 12.35 4.05
N VAL A 128 4.21 11.32 3.23
CA VAL A 128 4.36 9.93 3.68
C VAL A 128 5.55 9.79 4.63
N GLU A 129 6.69 10.40 4.30
CA GLU A 129 7.89 10.36 5.14
C GLU A 129 7.64 11.10 6.47
N ILE A 130 6.99 12.26 6.42
CA ILE A 130 6.62 13.05 7.61
C ILE A 130 5.72 12.23 8.52
N PHE A 131 4.69 11.59 7.97
CA PHE A 131 3.76 10.75 8.71
C PHE A 131 4.48 9.61 9.43
N TYR A 132 5.28 8.82 8.71
CA TYR A 132 5.95 7.66 9.29
C TYR A 132 7.02 8.00 10.31
N ASN A 133 7.77 9.10 10.10
CA ASN A 133 8.74 9.58 11.07
C ASN A 133 8.06 9.99 12.39
N LYS A 134 6.92 10.69 12.30
CA LYS A 134 6.16 11.10 13.48
C LYS A 134 5.48 9.94 14.19
N VAL A 135 4.92 8.98 13.47
CA VAL A 135 4.36 7.76 14.07
C VAL A 135 5.45 6.96 14.79
N SER A 136 6.64 6.85 14.18
CA SER A 136 7.81 6.17 14.79
C SER A 136 8.25 6.86 16.09
N GLU A 137 8.28 8.20 16.10
CA GLU A 137 8.57 9.02 17.30
C GLU A 137 7.52 8.81 18.41
N LEU A 138 6.23 8.91 18.08
CA LEU A 138 5.11 8.76 19.03
C LEU A 138 5.10 7.40 19.73
N LEU A 139 5.51 6.35 19.02
CA LEU A 139 5.47 4.97 19.51
C LEU A 139 6.82 4.46 19.99
N ASN A 140 7.91 5.22 19.78
CA ASN A 140 9.28 4.79 20.00
C ASN A 140 9.59 3.43 19.34
N ILE A 141 9.21 3.28 18.07
CA ILE A 141 9.45 2.09 17.25
C ILE A 141 10.06 2.49 15.90
N GLU A 142 10.71 1.53 15.23
CA GLU A 142 11.22 1.71 13.87
C GLU A 142 10.24 1.11 12.84
N ILE A 143 9.70 1.97 11.99
CA ILE A 143 8.84 1.58 10.87
C ILE A 143 9.53 1.95 9.56
N GLU A 144 9.70 0.98 8.66
CA GLU A 144 10.22 1.26 7.33
C GLU A 144 9.20 2.07 6.54
N ILE A 145 9.66 3.13 5.87
CA ILE A 145 8.80 3.98 5.03
C ILE A 145 8.55 3.25 3.69
N PRO A 146 7.30 3.03 3.28
CA PRO A 146 6.98 2.43 1.99
C PRO A 146 7.22 3.41 0.84
N VAL A 147 7.49 2.87 -0.35
CA VAL A 147 7.45 3.65 -1.60
C VAL A 147 5.98 3.98 -1.87
N PRO A 148 5.56 5.26 -1.94
CA PRO A 148 4.18 5.59 -2.27
C PRO A 148 3.88 5.17 -3.70
N HIS A 149 2.81 4.42 -3.88
CA HIS A 149 2.42 3.88 -5.18
C HIS A 149 0.92 3.65 -5.22
N THR A 150 0.37 3.56 -6.43
CA THR A 150 -0.99 3.10 -6.67
C THR A 150 -1.00 1.87 -7.58
N THR A 151 -1.87 0.91 -7.28
CA THR A 151 -2.09 -0.24 -8.17
C THR A 151 -3.07 0.16 -9.28
N ILE A 152 -2.65 0.00 -10.53
CA ILE A 152 -3.46 0.32 -11.72
C ILE A 152 -4.08 -0.95 -12.30
N PHE A 153 -3.28 -2.02 -12.41
CA PHE A 153 -3.75 -3.32 -12.87
C PHE A 153 -3.46 -4.38 -11.81
N ALA A 154 -4.35 -5.37 -11.68
CA ALA A 154 -4.19 -6.46 -10.75
C ALA A 154 -4.73 -7.78 -11.32
N TRP A 155 -4.17 -8.88 -10.83
CA TRP A 155 -4.65 -10.23 -11.06
C TRP A 155 -4.24 -11.14 -9.89
N SER A 156 -5.06 -12.16 -9.62
CA SER A 156 -4.77 -13.22 -8.65
C SER A 156 -5.36 -14.53 -9.17
N ASP A 157 -4.65 -15.64 -9.02
CA ASP A 157 -5.21 -16.99 -9.27
C ASP A 157 -6.24 -17.41 -8.21
N TYR A 158 -6.27 -16.72 -7.07
CA TYR A 158 -7.36 -16.84 -6.10
C TYR A 158 -8.52 -15.86 -6.40
N GLU A 159 -9.65 -16.40 -6.86
CA GLU A 159 -10.83 -15.63 -7.33
C GLU A 159 -11.31 -14.55 -6.35
N LYS A 160 -11.30 -14.82 -5.03
CA LYS A 160 -11.72 -13.83 -4.02
C LYS A 160 -10.80 -12.61 -3.91
N LYS A 161 -9.66 -12.62 -4.60
CA LYS A 161 -8.63 -11.58 -4.60
C LYS A 161 -8.22 -11.15 -6.01
N LYS A 162 -8.99 -11.50 -7.04
CA LYS A 162 -8.65 -11.25 -8.46
C LYS A 162 -8.32 -9.80 -8.78
N ASP A 163 -8.88 -8.85 -8.03
CA ASP A 163 -8.74 -7.41 -8.20
C ASP A 163 -7.82 -6.75 -7.15
N ARG A 164 -7.20 -7.56 -6.27
CA ARG A 164 -6.36 -7.07 -5.18
C ARG A 164 -4.92 -6.99 -5.63
N GLY A 165 -4.33 -5.80 -5.45
CA GLY A 165 -2.88 -5.61 -5.57
C GLY A 165 -2.09 -6.34 -4.48
N ILE A 166 -0.77 -6.22 -4.58
CA ILE A 166 0.18 -6.71 -3.60
C ILE A 166 0.36 -5.63 -2.53
N GLY A 167 0.28 -6.01 -1.25
CA GLY A 167 0.57 -5.09 -0.15
C GLY A 167 2.07 -4.84 -0.03
N ILE A 168 2.51 -3.61 -0.27
CA ILE A 168 3.90 -3.18 -0.16
C ILE A 168 4.01 -2.29 1.08
N SER A 169 4.76 -2.74 2.08
CA SER A 169 4.88 -2.05 3.37
C SER A 169 6.22 -1.37 3.60
N SER A 170 7.16 -1.54 2.67
CA SER A 170 8.46 -0.90 2.73
C SER A 170 9.12 -0.80 1.36
N LYS A 171 10.22 -0.05 1.27
CA LYS A 171 11.08 -0.03 0.09
C LYS A 171 11.62 -1.41 -0.28
N LYS A 172 11.99 -2.23 0.70
CA LYS A 172 12.46 -3.61 0.46
C LYS A 172 11.37 -4.49 -0.13
N ASP A 173 10.13 -4.38 0.36
CA ASP A 173 8.99 -5.07 -0.25
C ASP A 173 8.81 -4.64 -1.72
N PHE A 174 8.92 -3.34 -2.00
CA PHE A 174 8.77 -2.80 -3.36
C PHE A 174 9.84 -3.36 -4.31
N GLU A 175 11.10 -3.36 -3.88
CA GLU A 175 12.23 -3.89 -4.65
C GLU A 175 12.13 -5.41 -4.85
N MET A 176 11.76 -6.15 -3.79
CA MET A 176 11.66 -7.61 -3.80
C MET A 176 10.58 -8.13 -4.75
N PHE A 177 9.44 -7.44 -4.83
CA PHE A 177 8.33 -7.86 -5.68
C PHE A 177 8.47 -7.33 -7.11
N SER A 178 9.31 -6.31 -7.35
CA SER A 178 9.55 -5.76 -8.68
C SER A 178 10.28 -6.78 -9.55
N LYS A 179 9.65 -7.20 -10.66
CA LYS A 179 10.31 -8.05 -11.65
C LYS A 179 10.86 -7.24 -12.81
N ASP A 180 10.11 -6.22 -13.25
CA ASP A 180 10.47 -5.37 -14.37
C ASP A 180 10.08 -3.91 -14.07
N THR A 181 11.01 -2.99 -14.31
CA THR A 181 10.72 -1.55 -14.36
C THR A 181 10.26 -1.20 -15.77
N ILE A 182 9.09 -0.58 -15.89
CA ILE A 182 8.50 -0.21 -17.18
C ILE A 182 8.64 1.30 -17.34
N HIS A 183 9.65 1.72 -18.08
CA HIS A 183 9.84 3.12 -18.43
C HIS A 183 8.98 3.50 -19.64
N ILE A 184 8.39 4.69 -19.60
CA ILE A 184 7.72 5.31 -20.74
C ILE A 184 8.77 5.95 -21.65
#